data_AF-A0A933PTI9-F1
#
_entry.id   AF-A0A933PTI9-F1
#
_cell.length_a   1.000
_cell.length_b   1.000
_cell.length_c   1.000
_cell.angle_alpha   90.00
_cell.angle_beta   90.00
_cell.angle_gamma   90.00
#
_symmetry.space_group_name_H-M   'P 1'
#
loop_
_entity.id
_entity.type
_entity.pdbx_description
1 polymer ?
#
loop_
_entity_poly.entity_id
_entity_poly.type
_entity_poly.pdbx_seq_one_letter_code
_entity_poly.pdbx_strand_id
1 'polypeptide(L)'
;MLLDKRGVHFIGIGGIGMSGIAIVLLEMGYHVSGSDLESNDLTEKIKRMGGEVFKGHAPLNIPKDVELVVYSSSISKDNPELVIAKSRSITVVHRAALLAELLNRKKGIAVTGTHGKTTTTSLISVMLENCNLDPTVIIGGEVDRFRGNAKLGRGKYVVAEADESDSSFLRFRPSYSVITNIEMEHVDHFKTLKAVRT
;
A
#
# COMPACT_ATOMS: atom_id res chain seq x y z
N MET A 1 8.74 11.17 10.49
CA MET A 1 7.72 10.13 10.21
C MET A 1 7.91 9.62 8.78
N LEU A 2 7.20 8.57 8.34
CA LEU A 2 7.40 8.03 6.97
C LEU A 2 6.93 9.03 5.90
N LEU A 3 5.80 9.70 6.14
CA LEU A 3 5.21 10.67 5.22
C LEU A 3 5.89 12.06 5.25
N ASP A 4 6.98 12.23 6.00
CA ASP A 4 7.81 13.45 5.87
C ASP A 4 8.81 13.33 4.72
N LYS A 5 9.05 12.10 4.25
CA LYS A 5 9.97 11.76 3.16
C LYS A 5 9.26 11.94 1.83
N ARG A 6 9.72 12.90 1.02
CA ARG A 6 9.03 13.30 -0.21
C ARG A 6 9.43 12.45 -1.41
N GLY A 7 10.65 11.91 -1.42
CA GLY A 7 11.13 10.95 -2.42
C GLY A 7 10.89 9.51 -1.98
N VAL A 8 10.00 8.80 -2.69
CA VAL A 8 9.60 7.42 -2.36
C VAL A 8 9.82 6.50 -3.57
N HIS A 9 10.53 5.39 -3.36
CA HIS A 9 10.77 4.37 -4.38
C HIS A 9 10.07 3.05 -4.02
N PHE A 10 9.29 2.49 -4.93
CA PHE A 10 8.59 1.22 -4.74
C PHE A 10 9.26 0.10 -5.53
N ILE A 11 9.55 -1.03 -4.88
CA ILE A 11 10.04 -2.24 -5.54
C ILE A 11 8.83 -3.17 -5.79
N GLY A 12 8.52 -3.44 -7.05
CA GLY A 12 7.27 -4.11 -7.46
C GLY A 12 6.08 -3.14 -7.50
N ILE A 13 6.28 -1.95 -8.08
CA ILE A 13 5.30 -0.84 -8.07
C ILE A 13 4.00 -1.17 -8.83
N GLY A 14 4.04 -2.10 -9.78
CA GLY A 14 2.92 -2.54 -10.58
C GLY A 14 1.99 -3.54 -9.88
N GLY A 15 2.36 -4.04 -8.69
CA GLY A 15 1.48 -4.90 -7.90
C GLY A 15 0.29 -4.15 -7.31
N ILE A 16 -0.89 -4.79 -7.25
CA ILE A 16 -2.15 -4.13 -6.85
C ILE A 16 -2.10 -3.43 -5.48
N GLY A 17 -1.44 -4.04 -4.49
CA GLY A 17 -1.30 -3.43 -3.16
C GLY A 17 -0.22 -2.36 -3.07
N MET A 18 0.68 -2.27 -4.06
CA MET A 18 1.77 -1.30 -4.12
C MET A 18 1.34 -0.06 -4.91
N SER A 19 0.74 -0.28 -6.09
CA SER A 19 0.30 0.78 -6.99
C SER A 19 -0.72 1.69 -6.34
N GLY A 20 -1.62 1.16 -5.50
CA GLY A 20 -2.62 1.98 -4.81
C GLY A 20 -1.99 3.00 -3.85
N ILE A 21 -0.95 2.59 -3.12
CA ILE A 21 -0.20 3.49 -2.23
C ILE A 21 0.58 4.51 -3.05
N ALA A 22 1.25 4.08 -4.13
CA ALA A 22 2.01 4.95 -5.02
C ALA A 22 1.12 6.02 -5.68
N ILE A 23 -0.06 5.65 -6.15
CA ILE A 23 -1.06 6.56 -6.74
C ILE A 23 -1.48 7.62 -5.71
N VAL A 24 -1.82 7.22 -4.48
CA VAL A 24 -2.20 8.17 -3.42
C VAL A 24 -1.05 9.13 -3.11
N LEU A 25 0.19 8.65 -3.04
CA LEU A 25 1.35 9.52 -2.81
C LEU A 25 1.59 10.51 -3.95
N LEU A 26 1.43 10.10 -5.20
CA LEU A 26 1.48 11.00 -6.36
C LEU A 26 0.41 12.09 -6.28
N GLU A 27 -0.84 11.73 -5.96
CA GLU A 27 -1.93 12.70 -5.78
C GLU A 27 -1.69 13.64 -4.58
N MET A 28 -0.93 13.20 -3.58
CA MET A 28 -0.46 14.03 -2.47
C MET A 28 0.76 14.91 -2.81
N GLY A 29 1.29 14.82 -4.04
CA GLY A 29 2.42 15.61 -4.54
C GLY A 29 3.80 15.08 -4.14
N TYR A 30 3.95 13.79 -3.91
CA TYR A 30 5.25 13.16 -3.61
C TYR A 30 6.00 12.85 -4.91
N HIS A 31 7.32 12.79 -4.84
CA HIS A 31 8.15 12.24 -5.92
C HIS A 31 8.14 10.73 -5.78
N VAL A 32 7.41 10.06 -6.67
CA VAL A 32 7.27 8.60 -6.65
C VAL A 32 8.04 8.00 -7.82
N SER A 33 8.93 7.07 -7.49
CA SER A 33 9.57 6.20 -8.45
C SER A 33 9.30 4.74 -8.10
N GLY A 34 9.58 3.83 -9.01
CA GLY A 34 9.56 2.40 -8.67
C GLY A 34 10.05 1.50 -9.80
N SER A 35 10.27 0.25 -9.46
CA SER A 35 10.68 -0.80 -10.39
C SER A 35 9.61 -1.89 -10.48
N ASP A 36 9.50 -2.52 -11.64
CA ASP A 36 8.74 -3.77 -11.79
C ASP A 36 9.36 -4.64 -12.89
N LEU A 37 9.14 -5.96 -12.83
CA LEU A 37 9.66 -6.90 -13.82
C LEU A 37 9.02 -6.69 -15.19
N GLU A 38 7.71 -6.41 -15.21
CA GLU A 38 6.94 -6.20 -16.42
C GLU A 38 6.14 -4.91 -16.36
N SER A 39 5.90 -4.32 -17.53
CA SER A 39 4.95 -3.22 -17.67
C SER A 39 3.52 -3.76 -17.67
N ASN A 40 2.63 -3.08 -16.96
CA ASN A 40 1.19 -3.32 -16.94
C ASN A 40 0.41 -1.99 -16.85
N ASP A 41 -0.92 -2.07 -16.89
CA ASP A 41 -1.78 -0.88 -16.86
C ASP A 41 -1.56 0.02 -15.63
N LEU A 42 -1.21 -0.57 -14.48
CA LEU A 42 -0.91 0.18 -13.25
C LEU A 42 0.42 0.94 -13.37
N THR A 43 1.47 0.29 -13.87
CA THR A 43 2.76 0.97 -14.12
C THR A 43 2.61 2.11 -15.13
N GLU A 44 1.83 1.91 -16.19
CA GLU A 44 1.57 2.95 -17.19
C GLU A 44 0.71 4.08 -16.62
N LYS A 45 -0.26 3.77 -15.75
CA LYS A 45 -1.03 4.78 -15.01
C LYS A 45 -0.13 5.65 -14.14
N ILE A 46 0.79 5.03 -13.39
CA ILE A 46 1.75 5.74 -12.54
C ILE A 46 2.66 6.66 -13.36
N LYS A 47 3.17 6.18 -14.50
CA LYS A 47 3.93 7.02 -15.46
C LYS A 47 3.12 8.23 -15.93
N ARG A 48 1.86 8.01 -16.35
CA ARG A 48 0.96 9.09 -16.78
C ARG A 48 0.68 10.12 -15.68
N MET A 49 0.74 9.72 -14.42
CA MET A 49 0.57 10.59 -13.26
C MET A 49 1.86 11.34 -12.87
N GLY A 50 2.97 11.13 -13.60
CA GLY A 50 4.26 11.78 -13.36
C GLY A 50 5.22 10.98 -12.48
N GLY A 51 4.89 9.72 -12.16
CA GLY A 51 5.83 8.83 -11.48
C GLY A 51 6.87 8.24 -12.44
N GLU A 52 8.05 7.90 -11.92
CA GLU A 52 9.09 7.23 -12.69
C GLU A 52 8.99 5.72 -12.50
N VAL A 53 8.95 4.94 -13.59
CA VAL A 53 8.90 3.48 -13.50
C VAL A 53 10.00 2.83 -14.33
N PHE A 54 10.82 2.02 -13.67
CA PHE A 54 11.94 1.28 -14.24
C PHE A 54 11.55 -0.17 -14.51
N LYS A 55 11.98 -0.73 -15.65
CA LYS A 55 11.81 -2.15 -15.96
C LYS A 55 12.96 -2.97 -15.39
N GLY A 56 12.64 -4.07 -14.73
CA GLY A 56 13.59 -4.94 -14.03
C GLY A 56 14.12 -4.32 -12.73
N HIS A 57 14.90 -5.10 -11.98
CA HIS A 57 15.49 -4.64 -10.72
C HIS A 57 16.99 -4.37 -10.87
N ALA A 58 17.43 -3.16 -10.56
CA ALA A 58 18.83 -2.76 -10.67
C ALA A 58 19.21 -1.71 -9.62
N PRO A 59 20.44 -1.71 -9.09
CA PRO A 59 20.86 -0.72 -8.07
C PRO A 59 20.75 0.74 -8.53
N LEU A 60 20.80 0.97 -9.85
CA LEU A 60 20.70 2.30 -10.46
C LEU A 60 19.27 2.82 -10.53
N ASN A 61 18.26 1.97 -10.30
CA ASN A 61 16.85 2.34 -10.37
C ASN A 61 16.40 3.24 -9.22
N ILE A 62 17.19 3.39 -8.14
CA ILE A 62 16.86 4.28 -7.02
C ILE A 62 17.43 5.68 -7.31
N PRO A 63 16.59 6.69 -7.61
CA PRO A 63 17.03 8.07 -7.76
C PRO A 63 17.74 8.62 -6.52
N LYS A 64 18.49 9.71 -6.71
CA LYS A 64 19.34 10.28 -5.66
C LYS A 64 18.54 10.97 -4.54
N ASP A 65 17.36 11.47 -4.85
CA ASP A 65 16.44 12.19 -3.96
C ASP A 65 15.50 11.27 -3.19
N VAL A 66 15.62 9.94 -3.36
CA VAL A 66 14.81 8.97 -2.61
C VAL A 66 15.27 8.90 -1.16
N GLU A 67 14.30 9.06 -0.26
CA GLU A 67 14.48 9.00 1.19
C GLU A 67 13.82 7.74 1.79
N LEU A 68 12.84 7.16 1.08
CA LEU A 68 12.06 6.00 1.49
C LEU A 68 11.99 4.96 0.37
N VAL A 69 12.32 3.71 0.70
CA VAL A 69 12.10 2.54 -0.17
C VAL A 69 11.01 1.65 0.43
N VAL A 70 10.05 1.28 -0.41
CA VAL A 70 8.89 0.47 -0.04
C VAL A 70 8.93 -0.85 -0.81
N TYR A 71 8.77 -1.97 -0.11
CA TYR A 71 8.76 -3.30 -0.71
C TYR A 71 7.56 -4.12 -0.24
N SER A 72 7.18 -5.14 -1.01
CA SER A 72 6.14 -6.11 -0.65
C SER A 72 6.74 -7.46 -0.23
N SER A 73 5.92 -8.35 0.33
CA SER A 73 6.32 -9.73 0.69
C SER A 73 6.88 -10.53 -0.49
N SER A 74 6.57 -10.16 -1.73
CA SER A 74 7.05 -10.84 -2.93
C SER A 74 8.49 -10.47 -3.32
N ILE A 75 9.09 -9.46 -2.66
CA ILE A 75 10.44 -9.00 -2.96
C ILE A 75 11.46 -9.78 -2.13
N SER A 76 12.39 -10.46 -2.81
CA SER A 76 13.51 -11.15 -2.16
C SER A 76 14.39 -10.18 -1.37
N LYS A 77 14.93 -10.63 -0.23
CA LYS A 77 15.88 -9.86 0.59
C LYS A 77 17.18 -9.51 -0.15
N ASP A 78 17.53 -10.31 -1.16
CA ASP A 78 18.71 -10.13 -2.02
C ASP A 78 18.43 -9.23 -3.24
N ASN A 79 17.23 -8.62 -3.32
CA ASN A 79 16.91 -7.69 -4.38
C ASN A 79 17.97 -6.56 -4.42
N PRO A 80 18.57 -6.28 -5.58
CA PRO A 80 19.67 -5.33 -5.70
C PRO A 80 19.31 -3.90 -5.26
N GLU A 81 18.04 -3.50 -5.39
CA GLU A 81 17.54 -2.20 -4.94
C GLU A 81 17.45 -2.14 -3.41
N LEU A 82 17.04 -3.22 -2.74
CA LEU A 82 17.06 -3.29 -1.27
C LEU A 82 18.49 -3.23 -0.73
N VAL A 83 19.44 -3.90 -1.38
CA VAL A 83 20.84 -3.92 -0.97
C VAL A 83 21.45 -2.52 -1.08
N ILE A 84 21.26 -1.83 -2.21
CA ILE A 84 21.80 -0.47 -2.39
C ILE A 84 21.07 0.56 -1.53
N ALA A 85 19.76 0.41 -1.28
CA ALA A 85 19.03 1.30 -0.38
C ALA A 85 19.62 1.28 1.03
N LYS A 86 19.93 0.08 1.54
CA LYS A 86 20.57 -0.09 2.84
C LYS A 86 21.99 0.50 2.87
N SER A 87 22.80 0.29 1.84
CA SER A 87 24.16 0.85 1.80
C SER A 87 24.15 2.38 1.71
N ARG A 88 23.13 2.97 1.07
CA ARG A 88 22.88 4.41 1.04
C ARG A 88 22.19 4.97 2.30
N SER A 89 21.93 4.13 3.31
CA SER A 89 21.19 4.51 4.53
C SER A 89 19.79 5.08 4.27
N ILE A 90 19.16 4.69 3.16
CA ILE A 90 17.78 5.06 2.84
C ILE A 90 16.85 4.29 3.77
N THR A 91 15.77 4.91 4.24
CA THR A 91 14.79 4.21 5.08
C THR A 91 14.07 3.16 4.24
N VAL A 92 14.08 1.90 4.68
CA VAL A 92 13.40 0.79 3.99
C VAL A 92 12.25 0.29 4.85
N VAL A 93 11.04 0.20 4.29
CA VAL A 93 9.85 -0.30 5.00
C VAL A 93 9.02 -1.25 4.15
N HIS A 94 8.32 -2.16 4.82
CA HIS A 94 7.31 -2.98 4.18
C HIS A 94 6.07 -2.14 3.81
N ARG A 95 5.38 -2.50 2.71
CA ARG A 95 4.19 -1.80 2.19
C ARG A 95 3.14 -1.51 3.27
N ALA A 96 2.92 -2.47 4.16
CA ALA A 96 1.88 -2.38 5.18
C ALA A 96 2.23 -1.35 6.26
N ALA A 97 3.50 -1.05 6.51
CA ALA A 97 3.89 0.03 7.42
C ALA A 97 3.53 1.40 6.84
N LEU A 98 3.73 1.62 5.54
CA LEU A 98 3.34 2.85 4.87
C LEU A 98 1.82 2.98 4.73
N LEU A 99 1.13 1.87 4.45
CA LEU A 99 -0.33 1.83 4.41
C LEU A 99 -0.95 2.18 5.78
N ALA A 100 -0.40 1.62 6.86
CA ALA A 100 -0.83 1.93 8.22
C ALA A 100 -0.63 3.42 8.53
N GLU A 101 0.48 4.03 8.11
CA GLU A 101 0.74 5.46 8.30
C GLU A 101 -0.32 6.33 7.60
N LEU A 102 -0.68 6.02 6.35
CA LEU A 102 -1.74 6.72 5.62
C LEU A 102 -3.09 6.59 6.33
N LEU A 103 -3.44 5.37 6.74
CA LEU A 103 -4.70 5.08 7.42
C LEU A 103 -4.82 5.80 8.76
N ASN A 104 -3.73 5.84 9.54
CA ASN A 104 -3.70 6.40 10.89
C ASN A 104 -3.75 7.94 10.93
N ARG A 105 -3.50 8.64 9.81
CA ARG A 105 -3.56 10.12 9.75
C ARG A 105 -4.97 10.70 9.71
N LYS A 106 -5.98 9.85 9.46
CA LYS A 106 -7.38 10.23 9.29
C LYS A 106 -8.26 9.26 10.10
N LYS A 107 -9.58 9.34 9.95
CA LYS A 107 -10.50 8.32 10.48
C LYS A 107 -10.39 7.05 9.63
N GLY A 108 -9.39 6.24 9.96
CA GLY A 108 -9.09 5.00 9.25
C GLY A 108 -10.16 3.93 9.46
N ILE A 109 -10.58 3.32 8.36
CA ILE A 109 -11.44 2.13 8.30
C ILE A 109 -10.57 1.01 7.71
N ALA A 110 -10.16 0.08 8.58
CA ALA A 110 -9.37 -1.08 8.17
C ALA A 110 -10.31 -2.28 7.93
N VAL A 111 -10.22 -2.88 6.75
CA VAL A 111 -10.96 -4.10 6.41
C VAL A 111 -9.99 -5.27 6.33
N THR A 112 -10.20 -6.29 7.15
CA THR A 112 -9.32 -7.45 7.28
C THR A 112 -10.14 -8.75 7.38
N GLY A 113 -9.45 -9.89 7.36
CA GLY A 113 -10.03 -11.24 7.39
C GLY A 113 -9.66 -12.03 6.14
N THR A 114 -9.71 -13.36 6.20
CA THR A 114 -9.17 -14.25 5.16
C THR A 114 -9.81 -14.01 3.79
N HIS A 115 -11.15 -13.91 3.74
CA HIS A 115 -11.91 -13.69 2.51
C HIS A 115 -12.79 -12.43 2.55
N GLY A 116 -13.15 -11.89 1.39
CA GLY A 116 -14.14 -10.80 1.27
C GLY A 116 -13.61 -9.38 1.54
N LYS A 117 -12.32 -9.21 1.88
CA LYS A 117 -11.69 -7.90 2.15
C LYS A 117 -11.93 -6.90 1.02
N THR A 118 -11.63 -7.31 -0.21
CA THR A 118 -11.72 -6.44 -1.38
C THR A 118 -13.14 -6.00 -1.69
N THR A 119 -14.10 -6.93 -1.69
CA THR A 119 -15.51 -6.59 -1.91
C THR A 119 -16.03 -5.64 -0.83
N THR A 120 -15.75 -5.93 0.44
CA THR A 120 -16.20 -5.09 1.56
C THR A 120 -15.56 -3.70 1.53
N THR A 121 -14.26 -3.61 1.24
CA THR A 121 -13.54 -2.32 1.11
C THR A 121 -14.11 -1.48 -0.02
N SER A 122 -14.38 -2.10 -1.17
CA SER A 122 -15.00 -1.44 -2.32
C SER A 122 -16.40 -0.92 -2.00
N LEU A 123 -17.25 -1.73 -1.36
CA LEU A 123 -18.59 -1.32 -0.97
C LEU A 123 -18.58 -0.14 -0.01
N ILE A 124 -17.76 -0.20 1.05
CA ILE A 124 -17.63 0.90 2.02
C ILE A 124 -17.15 2.17 1.32
N SER A 125 -16.14 2.05 0.45
CA SER A 125 -15.57 3.17 -0.29
C SER A 125 -16.61 3.86 -1.18
N VAL A 126 -17.39 3.07 -1.94
CA VAL A 126 -18.45 3.60 -2.82
C VAL A 126 -19.60 4.21 -2.03
N MET A 127 -20.00 3.62 -0.90
CA MET A 127 -21.03 4.20 -0.03
C MET A 127 -20.60 5.56 0.51
N LEU A 128 -19.37 5.68 1.02
CA LEU A 128 -18.84 6.95 1.52
C LEU A 128 -18.74 8.00 0.41
N GLU A 129 -18.31 7.60 -0.80
CA GLU A 129 -18.29 8.48 -1.97
C GLU A 129 -19.70 8.98 -2.32
N ASN A 130 -20.69 8.11 -2.36
CA ASN A 130 -22.08 8.46 -2.66
C ASN A 130 -22.73 9.33 -1.58
N CYS A 131 -22.24 9.26 -0.34
CA CYS A 131 -22.61 10.17 0.73
C CYS A 131 -21.85 11.51 0.68
N ASN A 132 -21.08 11.79 -0.38
CA ASN A 132 -20.24 12.98 -0.54
C ASN A 132 -19.22 13.17 0.59
N LEU A 133 -18.74 12.07 1.18
CA LEU A 133 -17.74 12.11 2.26
C LEU A 133 -16.30 12.10 1.75
N ASP A 134 -16.11 11.93 0.44
CA ASP A 134 -14.84 12.01 -0.30
C ASP A 134 -13.67 11.29 0.42
N PRO A 135 -13.77 9.96 0.62
CA PRO A 135 -12.73 9.19 1.31
C PRO A 135 -11.46 9.06 0.48
N THR A 136 -10.32 8.96 1.15
CA THR A 136 -9.14 8.33 0.55
C THR A 136 -9.35 6.82 0.54
N VAL A 137 -9.08 6.15 -0.58
CA VAL A 137 -9.36 4.71 -0.75
C VAL A 137 -8.11 4.01 -1.29
N ILE A 138 -7.79 2.86 -0.72
CA ILE A 138 -6.69 1.99 -1.16
C ILE A 138 -7.20 0.55 -1.12
N ILE A 139 -7.38 -0.05 -2.29
CA ILE A 139 -8.08 -1.31 -2.49
C ILE A 139 -7.10 -2.31 -3.11
N GLY A 140 -7.15 -3.56 -2.67
CA GLY A 140 -6.41 -4.71 -3.19
C GLY A 140 -6.99 -5.27 -4.51
N GLY A 141 -7.82 -4.48 -5.19
CA GLY A 141 -8.48 -4.78 -6.46
C GLY A 141 -8.97 -3.50 -7.14
N GLU A 142 -9.42 -3.60 -8.38
CA GLU A 142 -9.91 -2.45 -9.14
C GLU A 142 -11.41 -2.18 -8.93
N VAL A 143 -11.77 -0.91 -8.93
CA VAL A 143 -13.16 -0.45 -8.80
C VAL A 143 -13.44 0.60 -9.87
N ASP A 144 -14.41 0.33 -10.74
CA ASP A 144 -14.79 1.19 -11.87
C ASP A 144 -15.10 2.63 -11.44
N ARG A 145 -15.77 2.79 -10.29
CA ARG A 145 -16.11 4.09 -9.72
C ARG A 145 -14.90 4.99 -9.50
N PHE A 146 -13.75 4.40 -9.16
CA PHE A 146 -12.48 5.10 -8.93
C PHE A 146 -11.52 4.99 -10.11
N ARG A 147 -11.92 4.29 -11.19
CA ARG A 147 -11.09 4.01 -12.37
C ARG A 147 -9.71 3.44 -11.97
N GLY A 148 -9.76 2.45 -11.09
CA GLY A 148 -8.58 1.74 -10.57
C GLY A 148 -8.76 1.34 -9.11
N ASN A 149 -7.64 1.14 -8.43
CA ASN A 149 -7.57 0.58 -7.09
C ASN A 149 -7.33 1.60 -5.97
N ALA A 150 -7.18 2.88 -6.29
CA ALA A 150 -6.98 3.92 -5.30
C ALA A 150 -7.44 5.30 -5.78
N LYS A 151 -7.71 6.18 -4.80
CA LYS A 151 -8.05 7.60 -4.97
C LYS A 151 -7.70 8.35 -3.68
N LEU A 152 -7.10 9.53 -3.79
CA LEU A 152 -6.96 10.49 -2.71
C LEU A 152 -8.25 11.31 -2.57
N GLY A 153 -8.91 11.16 -1.41
CA GLY A 153 -10.01 12.04 -1.00
C GLY A 153 -9.56 13.16 -0.07
N ARG A 154 -10.33 14.24 -0.04
CA ARG A 154 -10.16 15.40 0.86
C ARG A 154 -10.93 15.25 2.16
N GLY A 155 -11.84 14.28 2.23
CA GLY A 155 -12.62 13.97 3.41
C GLY A 155 -11.79 13.40 4.56
N LYS A 156 -12.47 13.16 5.68
CA LYS A 156 -11.85 12.72 6.94
C LYS A 156 -11.60 11.20 7.02
N TYR A 157 -12.04 10.43 6.04
CA TYR A 157 -11.95 8.97 6.06
C TYR A 157 -10.81 8.46 5.18
N VAL A 158 -10.18 7.37 5.61
CA VAL A 158 -9.31 6.52 4.78
C VAL A 158 -9.87 5.12 4.88
N VAL A 159 -10.13 4.46 3.75
CA VAL A 159 -10.58 3.07 3.70
C VAL A 159 -9.47 2.25 3.07
N ALA A 160 -9.01 1.21 3.75
CA ALA A 160 -8.00 0.33 3.20
C ALA A 160 -8.17 -1.13 3.61
N GLU A 161 -7.71 -2.02 2.73
CA GLU A 161 -7.49 -3.42 3.05
C GLU A 161 -6.26 -3.56 3.94
N ALA A 162 -6.47 -4.15 5.13
CA ALA A 162 -5.41 -4.52 6.05
C ALA A 162 -5.20 -6.03 5.97
N ASP A 163 -4.08 -6.41 5.36
CA ASP A 163 -3.67 -7.79 5.19
C ASP A 163 -2.99 -8.29 6.47
N GLU A 164 -3.51 -9.37 7.01
CA GLU A 164 -3.10 -10.01 8.25
C GLU A 164 -1.77 -10.78 8.14
N SER A 165 -1.25 -10.99 6.93
CA SER A 165 -0.13 -11.89 6.66
C SER A 165 1.25 -11.42 7.15
N ASP A 166 1.38 -10.23 7.76
CA ASP A 166 2.66 -9.75 8.29
C ASP A 166 2.52 -9.04 9.65
N SER A 167 3.60 -9.07 10.43
CA SER A 167 3.82 -8.37 11.71
C SER A 167 3.48 -6.89 11.70
N SER A 168 3.45 -6.26 10.53
CA SER A 168 3.05 -4.87 10.33
C SER A 168 1.56 -4.63 10.53
N PHE A 169 0.71 -5.67 10.60
CA PHE A 169 -0.71 -5.56 10.96
C PHE A 169 -0.94 -4.85 12.31
N LEU A 170 -0.03 -5.02 13.27
CA LEU A 170 -0.09 -4.35 14.58
C LEU A 170 0.20 -2.83 14.52
N ARG A 171 0.61 -2.30 13.37
CA ARG A 171 0.84 -0.86 13.17
C ARG A 171 -0.44 -0.10 12.84
N PHE A 172 -1.48 -0.79 12.41
CA PHE A 172 -2.77 -0.17 12.12
C PHE A 172 -3.44 0.26 13.43
N ARG A 173 -3.87 1.52 13.48
CA ARG A 173 -4.63 2.12 14.59
C ARG A 173 -5.93 2.71 14.03
N PRO A 174 -6.79 1.87 13.44
CA PRO A 174 -8.01 2.35 12.79
C PRO A 174 -8.98 2.94 13.80
N SER A 175 -9.79 3.89 13.34
CA SER A 175 -10.98 4.32 14.09
C SER A 175 -12.10 3.28 14.02
N TYR A 176 -12.13 2.48 12.95
CA TYR A 176 -13.10 1.42 12.72
C TYR A 176 -12.40 0.21 12.08
N SER A 177 -12.65 -0.97 12.62
CA SER A 177 -12.16 -2.24 12.05
C SER A 177 -13.33 -3.08 11.58
N VAL A 178 -13.20 -3.66 10.40
CA VAL A 178 -14.13 -4.67 9.88
C VAL A 178 -13.35 -5.96 9.71
N ILE A 179 -13.78 -7.00 10.43
CA ILE A 179 -13.22 -8.34 10.30
C ILE A 179 -14.28 -9.18 9.58
N THR A 180 -14.00 -9.54 8.32
CA THR A 180 -14.97 -10.26 7.47
C THR A 180 -15.13 -11.72 7.91
N ASN A 181 -14.02 -12.38 8.25
CA ASN A 181 -13.94 -13.73 8.79
C ASN A 181 -12.55 -13.94 9.40
N ILE A 182 -12.40 -15.03 10.16
CA ILE A 182 -11.12 -15.46 10.74
C ILE A 182 -10.96 -16.94 10.44
N GLU A 183 -10.07 -17.26 9.51
CA GLU A 183 -9.70 -18.63 9.16
C GLU A 183 -8.20 -18.86 9.39
N MET A 184 -7.80 -20.12 9.47
CA MET A 184 -6.43 -20.51 9.78
C MET A 184 -5.64 -20.78 8.48
N GLU A 185 -5.40 -19.75 7.66
CA GLU A 185 -4.61 -19.88 6.41
C GLU A 185 -3.13 -19.47 6.58
N HIS A 186 -2.78 -18.68 7.59
CA HIS A 186 -1.41 -18.15 7.77
C HIS A 186 -0.67 -18.78 8.96
N VAL A 187 -0.58 -20.12 8.98
CA VAL A 187 0.08 -20.89 10.07
C VAL A 187 1.57 -20.54 10.23
N ASP A 188 2.19 -20.01 9.19
CA ASP A 188 3.60 -19.57 9.18
C ASP A 188 3.85 -18.30 10.02
N HIS A 189 2.83 -17.46 10.22
CA HIS A 189 2.94 -16.18 10.94
C HIS A 189 2.28 -16.17 12.32
N PHE A 190 1.20 -16.93 12.50
CA PHE A 190 0.50 -17.07 13.77
C PHE A 190 0.35 -18.55 14.15
N LYS A 191 1.22 -19.02 15.05
CA LYS A 191 1.30 -20.44 15.46
C LYS A 191 0.05 -20.98 16.15
N THR A 192 -0.90 -20.11 16.53
CA THR A 192 -2.14 -20.52 17.22
C THR A 192 -3.30 -19.59 16.85
N LEU A 193 -4.52 -20.13 16.81
CA LEU A 193 -5.76 -19.34 16.65
C LEU A 193 -5.91 -18.23 17.71
N LYS A 194 -5.32 -18.41 18.90
CA LYS A 194 -5.34 -17.40 19.95
C LYS A 194 -4.55 -16.15 19.58
N ALA A 195 -3.49 -16.30 18.77
CA ALA A 195 -2.69 -15.19 18.28
C ALA A 195 -3.35 -14.41 17.13
N VAL A 196 -4.37 -15.00 16.49
CA VAL A 196 -5.17 -14.36 15.42
C VAL A 196 -6.35 -13.55 16.00
N ARG A 197 -6.75 -13.80 17.26
CA ARG A 197 -7.98 -13.26 17.88
C ARG A 197 -7.80 -11.96 18.68
N THR A 198 -6.66 -11.27 18.58
CA THR A 198 -6.37 -10.05 19.37
C THR A 198 -6.88 -8.78 18.73
#